data_AF-A0A4S8HIP4-F1
#
_entry.id   AF-A0A4S8HIP4-F1
#
_cell.length_a   1.000
_cell.length_b   1.000
_cell.length_c   1.000
_cell.angle_alpha   90.00
_cell.angle_beta   90.00
_cell.angle_gamma   90.00
#
_symmetry.space_group_name_H-M   'P 1'
#
loop_
_entity.id
_entity.type
_entity.pdbx_description
1 polymer ?
#
loop_
_entity_poly.entity_id
_entity_poly.type
_entity_poly.pdbx_seq_one_letter_code
_entity_poly.pdbx_strand_id
1 'polypeptide(L)'
;MENTDKILVYDDECPLCVAYTSAFVKTGLLTTEGRKPFSAASPELLQAINWKRSKDEIPLLDLNTKQVWYGIDALLEILGQKMPLIIPIGRCKPVNWFLKRLYSFISYNRKVIVAAKSSPSKIDCTPSFNLFYRSLFLIIFLIANTLMLYPVHQHLLSQIPGYSLTTGQLMALHGVIVVINCILALFLPKQTAFEYLGQVNMLALVTHLLLIPLLITDAYLNPGSWVNFMYLSLLTIVIFKEYFRRMDYANILSRYRLIVSINLACIIGMCLCLFVPF
;
A
#
# COMPACT_ATOMS: atom_id res chain seq x y z
N MET A 1 4.65 -0.32 33.12
CA MET A 1 4.94 1.13 33.16
C MET A 1 4.53 1.70 31.83
N GLU A 2 3.37 2.35 31.76
CA GLU A 2 3.03 3.19 30.59
C GLU A 2 3.96 4.40 30.61
N ASN A 3 4.68 4.63 29.52
CA ASN A 3 5.61 5.74 29.44
C ASN A 3 4.84 6.99 29.00
N THR A 4 4.60 7.91 29.93
CA THR A 4 4.02 9.24 29.67
C THR A 4 4.96 10.17 28.92
N ASP A 5 6.24 9.81 28.79
CA ASP A 5 7.29 10.77 28.48
C ASP A 5 7.75 10.69 27.01
N LYS A 6 7.09 9.90 26.15
CA LYS A 6 7.41 9.85 24.72
C LYS A 6 6.24 10.31 23.86
N ILE A 7 6.52 11.20 22.91
CA ILE A 7 5.54 11.72 21.95
C ILE A 7 5.91 11.28 20.53
N LEU A 8 5.06 10.46 19.93
CA LEU A 8 5.11 10.09 18.52
C LEU A 8 4.24 11.06 17.71
N VAL A 9 4.85 11.78 16.77
CA VAL A 9 4.12 12.69 15.87
C VAL A 9 3.86 12.00 14.54
N TYR A 10 2.61 11.95 14.07
CA TYR A 10 2.24 11.20 12.87
C TYR A 10 1.40 12.00 11.86
N ASP A 11 1.41 11.55 10.61
CA ASP A 11 0.59 12.10 9.51
C ASP A 11 -0.87 11.64 9.66
N ASP A 12 -1.76 12.58 10.02
CA ASP A 12 -3.20 12.35 10.18
C ASP A 12 -3.97 12.27 8.85
N GLU A 13 -3.31 12.50 7.73
CA GLU A 13 -3.86 12.35 6.38
C GLU A 13 -3.40 11.06 5.68
N CYS A 14 -2.67 10.21 6.40
CA CYS A 14 -2.27 8.89 5.95
C CYS A 14 -3.02 7.83 6.75
N PRO A 15 -4.05 7.16 6.16
CA PRO A 15 -4.80 6.10 6.85
C PRO A 15 -3.92 4.99 7.42
N LEU A 16 -2.81 4.65 6.74
CA LEU A 16 -1.83 3.70 7.24
C LEU A 16 -1.15 4.20 8.53
N CYS A 17 -0.72 5.46 8.56
CA CYS A 17 -0.12 6.09 9.74
C CYS A 17 -1.11 6.16 10.90
N VAL A 18 -2.35 6.55 10.64
CA VAL A 18 -3.43 6.56 11.63
C VAL A 18 -3.64 5.17 12.20
N ALA A 19 -3.73 4.14 11.35
CA ALA A 19 -4.02 2.77 11.76
C ALA A 19 -2.92 2.18 12.66
N TYR A 20 -1.65 2.20 12.25
CA TYR A 20 -0.59 1.56 13.04
C TYR A 20 -0.31 2.32 14.35
N THR A 21 -0.38 3.65 14.34
CA THR A 21 -0.18 4.43 15.58
C THR A 21 -1.34 4.25 16.55
N SER A 22 -2.56 4.04 16.06
CA SER A 22 -3.71 3.67 16.90
C SER A 22 -3.51 2.28 17.52
N ALA A 23 -2.90 1.35 16.79
CA ALA A 23 -2.56 0.04 17.34
C ALA A 23 -1.56 0.14 18.49
N PHE A 24 -0.58 1.06 18.44
CA PHE A 24 0.34 1.29 19.56
C PHE A 24 -0.39 1.74 20.83
N VAL A 25 -1.39 2.61 20.71
CA VAL A 25 -2.21 3.02 21.86
C VAL A 25 -3.05 1.85 22.38
N LYS A 26 -3.77 1.16 21.50
CA LYS A 26 -4.62 0.01 21.87
C LYS A 26 -3.85 -1.13 22.52
N THR A 27 -2.60 -1.32 22.13
CA THR A 27 -1.72 -2.35 22.69
C THR A 27 -0.92 -1.86 23.89
N GLY A 28 -1.10 -0.62 24.36
CA GLY A 28 -0.38 -0.06 25.51
C GLY A 28 1.12 0.13 25.29
N LEU A 29 1.55 0.29 24.02
CA LEU A 29 2.92 0.67 23.65
C LEU A 29 3.14 2.20 23.68
N LEU A 30 2.05 2.97 23.67
CA LEU A 30 2.04 4.42 23.72
C LEU A 30 0.80 4.88 24.46
N THR A 31 0.88 5.96 25.23
CA THR A 31 -0.30 6.58 25.85
C THR A 31 -1.12 7.32 24.79
N THR A 32 -2.38 7.63 25.10
CA THR A 32 -3.23 8.45 24.22
C THR A 32 -2.62 9.83 23.96
N GLU A 33 -1.99 10.38 24.99
CA GLU A 33 -1.33 11.68 25.04
C GLU A 33 0.01 11.66 24.30
N GLY A 34 0.70 10.51 24.34
CA GLY A 34 1.93 10.27 23.60
C GLY A 34 1.72 10.14 22.09
N ARG A 35 0.48 10.03 21.60
CA ARG A 35 0.15 9.99 20.17
C ARG A 35 -0.36 11.35 19.69
N LYS A 36 0.43 12.07 18.89
CA LYS A 36 0.05 13.41 18.39
C LYS A 36 -0.01 13.49 16.85
N PRO A 37 -1.12 13.94 16.25
CA PRO A 37 -1.15 14.21 14.82
C PRO A 37 -0.37 15.50 14.50
N PHE A 38 0.22 15.60 13.31
CA PHE A 38 0.90 16.84 12.87
C PHE A 38 -0.02 18.05 12.91
N SER A 39 -1.28 17.89 12.51
CA SER A 39 -2.27 18.97 12.52
C SER A 39 -2.59 19.53 13.92
N ALA A 40 -2.24 18.82 15.00
CA ALA A 40 -2.43 19.28 16.37
C ALA A 40 -1.11 19.33 17.17
N ALA A 41 0.04 19.30 16.50
CA ALA A 41 1.34 19.43 17.14
C ALA A 41 1.57 20.89 17.56
N SER A 42 2.05 21.11 18.79
CA SER A 42 2.34 22.46 19.28
C SER A 42 3.58 23.05 18.58
N PRO A 43 3.73 24.39 18.50
CA PRO A 43 4.91 25.02 17.93
C PRO A 43 6.21 24.53 18.56
N GLU A 44 6.24 24.31 19.88
CA GLU A 44 7.40 23.82 20.61
C GLU A 44 7.78 22.39 20.19
N LEU A 45 6.77 21.53 20.02
CA LEU A 45 6.97 20.16 19.53
C LEU A 45 7.49 20.15 18.10
N LEU A 46 6.95 21.01 17.24
CA LEU A 46 7.40 21.15 15.85
C LEU A 46 8.84 21.70 15.74
N GLN A 47 9.25 22.57 16.66
CA GLN A 47 10.63 23.06 16.73
C GLN A 47 11.62 21.99 17.23
N ALA A 48 11.16 21.07 18.09
CA ALA A 48 11.99 19.98 18.61
C ALA A 48 12.30 18.91 17.54
N ILE A 49 11.50 18.82 16.48
CA ILE A 49 11.65 17.81 15.42
C ILE A 49 12.17 18.42 14.12
N ASN A 50 12.90 17.63 13.35
CA ASN A 50 13.31 18.00 12.00
C ASN A 50 12.12 17.79 11.05
N TRP A 51 11.43 18.88 10.72
CA TRP A 51 10.26 18.86 9.84
C TRP A 51 10.52 18.17 8.49
N LYS A 52 11.64 18.52 7.82
CA LYS A 52 11.97 17.97 6.50
C LYS A 52 12.14 16.46 6.53
N ARG A 53 12.80 15.95 7.58
CA ARG A 53 12.99 14.52 7.82
C ARG A 53 11.68 13.83 8.19
N SER A 54 10.84 14.51 8.96
CA SER A 54 9.57 13.98 9.49
C SER A 54 8.54 13.65 8.40
N LYS A 55 8.69 14.22 7.20
CA LYS A 55 7.90 13.84 6.03
C LYS A 55 8.19 12.41 5.58
N ASP A 56 9.40 11.90 5.75
CA ASP A 56 9.76 10.56 5.30
C ASP A 56 9.94 9.58 6.48
N GLU A 57 10.32 10.07 7.65
CA GLU A 57 10.61 9.26 8.83
C GLU A 57 9.84 9.75 10.06
N ILE A 58 8.95 8.93 10.61
CA ILE A 58 8.09 9.34 11.73
C ILE A 58 8.93 9.68 12.98
N PRO A 59 8.78 10.87 13.59
CA PRO A 59 9.56 11.26 14.75
C PRO A 59 8.95 10.79 16.08
N LEU A 60 9.79 10.29 16.98
CA LEU A 60 9.48 10.00 18.37
C LEU A 60 10.38 10.86 19.27
N LEU A 61 9.78 11.78 20.01
CA LEU A 61 10.45 12.65 20.97
C LEU A 61 10.39 12.04 22.37
N ASP A 62 11.53 12.01 23.05
CA ASP A 62 11.62 11.80 24.50
C ASP A 62 11.54 13.15 25.22
N LEU A 63 10.57 13.32 26.11
CA LEU A 63 10.36 14.56 26.85
C LEU A 63 11.43 14.80 27.92
N ASN A 64 12.05 13.74 28.44
CA ASN A 64 13.05 13.81 29.51
C ASN A 64 14.42 14.15 28.94
N THR A 65 14.86 13.41 27.91
CA THR A 65 16.20 13.58 27.33
C THR A 65 16.24 14.60 26.19
N LYS A 66 15.07 15.02 25.69
CA LYS A 66 14.92 15.80 24.45
C LYS A 66 15.47 15.10 23.20
N GLN A 67 15.74 13.79 23.29
CA GLN A 67 16.20 13.00 22.15
C GLN A 67 15.04 12.74 21.19
N VAL A 68 15.33 12.84 19.89
CA VAL A 68 14.36 12.47 18.84
C VAL A 68 14.90 11.31 18.01
N TRP A 69 14.13 10.23 17.96
CA TRP A 69 14.35 9.12 17.03
C TRP A 69 13.44 9.28 15.81
N TYR A 70 13.85 8.71 14.69
CA TYR A 70 13.11 8.80 13.43
C TYR A 70 12.96 7.43 12.77
N GLY A 71 11.81 7.19 12.15
CA GLY A 71 11.56 6.01 11.31
C GLY A 71 11.75 4.71 12.08
N ILE A 72 12.58 3.80 11.57
CA ILE A 72 12.84 2.51 12.24
C ILE A 72 13.38 2.68 13.65
N ASP A 73 14.27 3.65 13.88
CA ASP A 73 14.85 3.81 15.20
C ASP A 73 13.77 4.25 16.21
N ALA A 74 12.78 5.06 15.78
CA ALA A 74 11.59 5.39 16.58
C ALA A 74 10.70 4.15 16.85
N LEU A 75 10.49 3.30 15.84
CA LEU A 75 9.69 2.09 16.01
C LEU A 75 10.35 1.08 16.95
N LEU A 76 11.68 0.93 16.89
CA LEU A 76 12.43 0.08 17.81
C LEU A 76 12.32 0.57 19.26
N GLU A 77 12.34 1.88 19.48
CA GLU A 77 12.15 2.48 20.81
C GLU A 77 10.74 2.29 21.37
N ILE A 78 9.71 2.30 20.52
CA ILE A 78 8.32 2.02 20.95
C ILE A 78 8.16 0.54 21.27
N LEU A 79 8.53 -0.33 20.32
CA LEU A 79 8.36 -1.78 20.47
C LEU A 79 9.22 -2.37 21.60
N GLY A 80 10.40 -1.80 21.81
CA GLY A 80 11.34 -2.21 22.85
C GLY A 80 10.81 -2.07 24.27
N GLN A 81 9.75 -1.27 24.48
CA GLN A 81 9.12 -1.14 25.79
C GLN A 81 8.48 -2.45 26.28
N LYS A 82 7.86 -3.19 25.36
CA LYS A 82 7.24 -4.49 25.67
C LYS A 82 8.12 -5.67 25.28
N MET A 83 9.01 -5.49 24.32
CA MET A 83 9.92 -6.52 23.84
C MET A 83 11.36 -6.01 23.83
N PRO A 84 12.03 -5.94 25.00
CA PRO A 84 13.37 -5.32 25.10
C PRO A 84 14.41 -5.92 24.16
N LEU A 85 14.29 -7.21 23.83
CA LEU A 85 15.16 -7.92 22.89
C LEU A 85 15.11 -7.35 21.46
N ILE A 86 14.04 -6.65 21.07
CA ILE A 86 13.90 -6.09 19.72
C ILE A 86 14.90 -4.95 19.46
N ILE A 87 15.30 -4.23 20.50
CA ILE A 87 16.25 -3.11 20.39
C ILE A 87 17.63 -3.62 19.95
N PRO A 88 18.32 -4.52 20.68
CA PRO A 88 19.64 -4.98 20.28
C PRO A 88 19.61 -5.74 18.95
N ILE A 89 18.57 -6.55 18.69
CA ILE A 89 18.40 -7.25 17.41
C ILE A 89 18.22 -6.23 16.28
N GLY A 90 17.31 -5.27 16.43
CA GLY A 90 16.99 -4.26 15.43
C GLY A 90 18.09 -3.23 15.22
N ARG A 91 19.00 -3.03 16.19
CA ARG A 91 20.19 -2.18 16.08
C ARG A 91 21.42 -2.92 15.55
N CYS A 92 21.40 -4.25 15.47
CA CYS A 92 22.44 -5.01 14.81
C CYS A 92 22.59 -4.52 13.35
N LYS A 93 23.81 -4.15 12.94
CA LYS A 93 24.06 -3.43 11.67
C LYS A 93 23.35 -4.02 10.43
N PRO A 94 23.49 -5.33 10.11
CA PRO A 94 22.80 -5.90 8.95
C PRO A 94 21.28 -5.82 9.06
N VAL A 95 20.73 -6.06 10.26
CA VAL A 95 19.29 -6.01 10.52
C VAL A 95 18.78 -4.58 10.42
N ASN A 96 19.43 -3.62 11.08
CA ASN A 96 19.07 -2.21 11.05
C ASN A 96 19.12 -1.66 9.63
N TRP A 97 20.16 -2.00 8.86
CA TRP A 97 20.28 -1.63 7.47
C TRP A 97 19.09 -2.13 6.65
N PHE A 98 18.74 -3.41 6.79
CA PHE A 98 17.61 -4.01 6.09
C PHE A 98 16.28 -3.34 6.48
N LEU A 99 16.02 -3.19 7.78
CA LEU A 99 14.80 -2.55 8.29
C LEU A 99 14.67 -1.11 7.78
N LYS A 100 15.76 -0.34 7.72
CA LYS A 100 15.75 1.03 7.18
C LYS A 100 15.42 1.07 5.69
N ARG A 101 15.89 0.09 4.90
CA ARG A 101 15.51 -0.04 3.48
C ARG A 101 14.05 -0.41 3.32
N LEU A 102 13.55 -1.37 4.11
CA LEU A 102 12.14 -1.77 4.09
C LEU A 102 11.22 -0.60 4.50
N TYR A 103 11.60 0.13 5.55
CA TYR A 103 10.86 1.31 5.99
C TYR A 103 10.84 2.38 4.90
N SER A 104 11.99 2.67 4.29
CA SER A 104 12.07 3.64 3.20
C SER A 104 11.19 3.23 2.02
N PHE A 105 11.21 1.94 1.66
CA PHE A 105 10.39 1.37 0.60
C PHE A 105 8.89 1.61 0.83
N ILE A 106 8.40 1.40 2.06
CA ILE A 106 7.00 1.68 2.40
C ILE A 106 6.75 3.19 2.49
N SER A 107 7.62 3.94 3.17
CA SER A 107 7.39 5.36 3.46
C SER A 107 7.31 6.21 2.20
N TYR A 108 8.24 6.03 1.25
CA TYR A 108 8.24 6.76 -0.02
C TYR A 108 7.05 6.43 -0.93
N ASN A 109 6.43 5.26 -0.72
CA ASN A 109 5.28 4.81 -1.51
C ASN A 109 3.97 4.83 -0.72
N ARG A 110 3.94 5.32 0.53
CA ARG A 110 2.75 5.22 1.40
C ARG A 110 1.51 5.87 0.81
N LYS A 111 1.69 6.99 0.10
CA LYS A 111 0.63 7.71 -0.60
C LYS A 111 0.12 6.93 -1.83
N VAL A 112 0.97 6.14 -2.50
CA VAL A 112 0.54 5.19 -3.53
C VAL A 112 -0.28 4.05 -2.92
N ILE A 113 0.18 3.54 -1.77
CA ILE A 113 -0.46 2.43 -1.06
C ILE A 113 -1.89 2.82 -0.63
N VAL A 114 -2.05 3.96 0.05
CA VAL A 114 -3.34 4.40 0.62
C VAL A 114 -4.21 5.19 -0.36
N ALA A 115 -3.61 5.86 -1.34
CA ALA A 115 -4.29 6.73 -2.31
C ALA A 115 -5.20 7.80 -1.65
N ALA A 116 -4.71 8.46 -0.61
CA ALA A 116 -5.46 9.48 0.14
C ALA A 116 -4.92 10.88 -0.17
N LYS A 117 -5.80 11.77 -0.68
CA LYS A 117 -5.47 13.18 -0.95
C LYS A 117 -5.25 13.91 0.38
N SER A 118 -4.30 14.84 0.36
CA SER A 118 -4.09 15.78 1.47
C SER A 118 -5.12 16.91 1.39
N SER A 119 -5.59 17.39 2.54
CA SER A 119 -6.57 18.47 2.67
C SER A 119 -5.85 19.82 2.50
N PRO A 120 -6.42 20.79 1.76
CA PRO A 120 -5.77 22.08 1.53
C PRO A 120 -5.46 22.88 2.80
N SER A 121 -6.21 22.63 3.88
CA SER A 121 -6.12 23.34 5.16
C SER A 121 -5.17 22.69 6.17
N LYS A 122 -4.57 21.54 5.85
CA LYS A 122 -3.70 20.80 6.76
C LYS A 122 -2.25 20.86 6.32
N ILE A 123 -1.37 20.58 7.27
CA ILE A 123 0.07 20.55 7.04
C ILE A 123 0.39 19.45 6.02
N ASP A 124 1.05 19.82 4.92
CA ASP A 124 1.42 18.85 3.89
C ASP A 124 2.54 17.91 4.36
N CYS A 125 2.13 16.71 4.77
CA CYS A 125 2.98 15.58 5.13
C CYS A 125 3.28 14.65 3.94
N THR A 126 3.19 15.11 2.69
CA THR A 126 3.50 14.26 1.53
C THR A 126 4.99 13.86 1.52
N PRO A 127 5.31 12.55 1.39
CA PRO A 127 6.69 12.09 1.33
C PRO A 127 7.40 12.63 0.09
N SER A 128 8.72 12.72 0.16
CA SER A 128 9.50 13.15 -0.99
C SER A 128 9.48 12.10 -2.12
N PHE A 129 9.43 12.53 -3.38
CA PHE A 129 9.44 11.59 -4.50
C PHE A 129 10.84 10.98 -4.67
N ASN A 130 10.93 9.67 -4.47
CA ASN A 130 12.17 8.92 -4.66
C ASN A 130 12.02 7.90 -5.79
N LEU A 131 12.70 8.16 -6.92
CA LEU A 131 12.61 7.33 -8.11
C LEU A 131 13.10 5.90 -7.89
N PHE A 132 14.17 5.71 -7.09
CA PHE A 132 14.71 4.38 -6.82
C PHE A 132 13.68 3.50 -6.10
N TYR A 133 13.11 3.99 -4.99
CA TYR A 133 12.11 3.24 -4.24
C TYR A 133 10.79 3.11 -5.00
N ARG A 134 10.44 4.07 -5.86
CA ARG A 134 9.26 3.97 -6.72
C ARG A 134 9.41 2.90 -7.79
N SER A 135 10.55 2.85 -8.49
CA SER A 135 10.82 1.80 -9.47
C SER A 135 10.91 0.43 -8.83
N LEU A 136 11.57 0.31 -7.67
CA LEU A 136 11.63 -0.93 -6.91
C LEU A 136 10.22 -1.41 -6.52
N PHE A 137 9.35 -0.49 -6.10
CA PHE A 137 7.96 -0.78 -5.75
C PHE A 137 7.17 -1.34 -6.93
N LEU A 138 7.30 -0.71 -8.10
CA LEU A 138 6.64 -1.19 -9.32
C LEU A 138 7.10 -2.60 -9.69
N ILE A 139 8.41 -2.85 -9.67
CA ILE A 139 8.97 -4.15 -10.05
C ILE A 139 8.57 -5.24 -9.06
N ILE A 140 8.74 -5.02 -7.75
CA ILE A 140 8.42 -6.02 -6.73
C ILE A 140 6.95 -6.40 -6.78
N PHE A 141 6.05 -5.42 -6.85
CA PHE A 141 4.61 -5.72 -6.87
C PHE A 141 4.11 -6.23 -8.22
N LEU A 142 4.77 -5.88 -9.33
CA LEU A 142 4.51 -6.53 -10.60
C LEU A 142 4.86 -8.02 -10.52
N ILE A 143 6.05 -8.36 -10.01
CA ILE A 143 6.47 -9.76 -9.82
C ILE A 143 5.48 -10.50 -8.92
N ALA A 144 5.12 -9.91 -7.77
CA ALA A 144 4.15 -10.51 -6.85
C ALA A 144 2.78 -10.75 -7.51
N ASN A 145 2.27 -9.77 -8.26
CA ASN A 145 1.02 -9.89 -9.01
C ASN A 145 1.09 -10.99 -10.08
N THR A 146 2.19 -11.08 -10.83
CA THR A 146 2.40 -12.12 -11.85
C THR A 146 2.45 -13.51 -11.21
N LEU A 147 3.18 -13.67 -10.11
CA LEU A 147 3.29 -14.96 -9.41
C LEU A 147 1.95 -15.41 -8.82
N MET A 148 1.14 -14.47 -8.31
CA MET A 148 -0.19 -14.75 -7.77
C MET A 148 -1.19 -15.28 -8.81
N LEU A 149 -0.95 -15.10 -10.11
CA LEU A 149 -1.81 -15.66 -11.16
C LEU A 149 -1.83 -17.19 -11.16
N TYR A 150 -0.75 -17.85 -10.73
CA TYR A 150 -0.68 -19.30 -10.69
C TYR A 150 -1.69 -19.92 -9.71
N PRO A 151 -1.67 -19.59 -8.40
CA PRO A 151 -2.67 -20.13 -7.47
C PRO A 151 -4.09 -19.66 -7.80
N VAL A 152 -4.27 -18.43 -8.32
CA VAL A 152 -5.58 -17.94 -8.77
C VAL A 152 -6.13 -18.76 -9.93
N HIS A 153 -5.29 -19.13 -10.90
CA HIS A 153 -5.69 -20.00 -12.00
C HIS A 153 -6.09 -21.38 -11.49
N GLN A 154 -5.22 -22.02 -10.71
CA GLN A 154 -5.38 -23.42 -10.31
C GLN A 154 -6.52 -23.65 -9.34
N HIS A 155 -6.64 -22.82 -8.31
CA HIS A 155 -7.60 -23.07 -7.23
C HIS A 155 -8.95 -22.40 -7.45
N LEU A 156 -9.01 -21.35 -8.28
CA LEU A 156 -10.23 -20.56 -8.44
C LEU A 156 -10.73 -20.57 -9.88
N LEU A 157 -9.99 -19.98 -10.83
CA LEU A 157 -10.51 -19.76 -12.19
C LEU A 157 -10.80 -21.06 -12.95
N SER A 158 -9.91 -22.06 -12.85
CA SER A 158 -10.09 -23.35 -13.53
C SER A 158 -11.28 -24.17 -13.01
N GLN A 159 -11.82 -23.82 -11.85
CA GLN A 159 -13.01 -24.45 -11.27
C GLN A 159 -14.31 -23.74 -11.68
N ILE A 160 -14.22 -22.59 -12.37
CA ILE A 160 -15.40 -21.85 -12.81
C ILE A 160 -15.94 -22.47 -14.11
N PRO A 161 -17.25 -22.82 -14.16
CA PRO A 161 -17.87 -23.30 -15.39
C PRO A 161 -17.70 -22.29 -16.54
N GLY A 162 -17.25 -22.76 -17.70
CA GLY A 162 -17.03 -21.94 -18.89
C GLY A 162 -15.66 -21.25 -18.95
N TYR A 163 -14.81 -21.39 -17.93
CA TYR A 163 -13.42 -20.97 -18.02
C TYR A 163 -12.60 -21.98 -18.82
N SER A 164 -11.93 -21.54 -19.89
CA SER A 164 -11.20 -22.42 -20.81
C SER A 164 -9.73 -22.05 -21.00
N LEU A 165 -9.25 -20.98 -20.36
CA LEU A 165 -7.89 -20.50 -20.60
C LEU A 165 -6.84 -21.33 -19.85
N THR A 166 -5.75 -21.62 -20.54
CA THR A 166 -4.54 -22.17 -19.94
C THR A 166 -3.82 -21.11 -19.08
N THR A 167 -2.99 -21.56 -18.14
CA THR A 167 -2.16 -20.65 -17.33
C THR A 167 -1.28 -19.74 -18.22
N GLY A 168 -0.75 -20.27 -19.33
CA GLY A 168 0.05 -19.50 -20.28
C GLY A 168 -0.75 -18.40 -21.00
N GLN A 169 -1.98 -18.68 -21.42
CA GLN A 169 -2.87 -17.68 -22.01
C GLN A 169 -3.27 -16.59 -20.98
N LEU A 170 -3.53 -16.97 -19.73
CA LEU A 170 -3.80 -16.01 -18.66
C LEU A 170 -2.59 -15.10 -18.39
N MET A 171 -1.38 -15.67 -18.33
CA MET A 171 -0.14 -14.90 -18.20
C MET A 171 0.09 -13.96 -19.39
N ALA A 172 -0.22 -14.40 -20.62
CA ALA A 172 -0.12 -13.57 -21.81
C ALA A 172 -1.11 -12.38 -21.76
N LEU A 173 -2.38 -12.62 -21.39
CA LEU A 173 -3.38 -11.56 -21.19
C LEU A 173 -2.93 -10.54 -20.13
N HIS A 174 -2.40 -11.02 -19.01
CA HIS A 174 -1.81 -10.14 -18.00
C HIS A 174 -0.66 -9.30 -18.58
N GLY A 175 0.26 -9.92 -19.32
CA GLY A 175 1.36 -9.24 -20.00
C GLY A 175 0.89 -8.14 -20.95
N VAL A 176 -0.16 -8.40 -21.74
CA VAL A 176 -0.78 -7.41 -22.62
C VAL A 176 -1.31 -6.21 -21.83
N ILE A 177 -2.02 -6.44 -20.72
CA ILE A 177 -2.50 -5.34 -19.85
C ILE A 177 -1.35 -4.53 -19.28
N VAL A 178 -0.27 -5.18 -18.84
CA VAL A 178 0.92 -4.48 -18.33
C VAL A 178 1.53 -3.60 -19.41
N VAL A 179 1.72 -4.13 -20.62
CA VAL A 179 2.24 -3.36 -21.76
C VAL A 179 1.35 -2.18 -22.11
N ILE A 180 0.03 -2.37 -22.17
CA ILE A 180 -0.93 -1.29 -22.44
C ILE A 180 -0.81 -0.20 -21.36
N ASN A 181 -0.74 -0.56 -20.09
CA ASN A 181 -0.58 0.41 -19.01
C ASN A 181 0.75 1.19 -19.11
N CYS A 182 1.84 0.50 -19.48
CA CYS A 182 3.11 1.17 -19.75
C CYS A 182 3.02 2.13 -20.93
N ILE A 183 2.36 1.74 -22.03
CA ILE A 183 2.14 2.61 -23.20
C ILE A 183 1.32 3.84 -22.80
N LEU A 184 0.21 3.65 -22.08
CA LEU A 184 -0.62 4.76 -21.57
C LEU A 184 0.19 5.72 -20.70
N ALA A 185 1.11 5.20 -19.88
CA ALA A 185 1.97 6.00 -19.03
C ALA A 185 2.97 6.88 -19.81
N LEU A 186 3.32 6.52 -21.06
CA LEU A 186 4.19 7.34 -21.91
C LEU A 186 3.53 8.68 -22.31
N PHE A 187 2.20 8.76 -22.28
CA PHE A 187 1.43 9.97 -22.56
C PHE A 187 1.24 10.86 -21.33
N LEU A 188 1.82 10.50 -20.19
CA LEU A 188 1.75 11.24 -18.94
C LEU A 188 3.09 11.90 -18.60
N PRO A 189 3.09 13.06 -17.92
CA PRO A 189 4.31 13.61 -17.33
C PRO A 189 4.98 12.59 -16.40
N LYS A 190 6.32 12.56 -16.35
CA LYS A 190 7.10 11.53 -15.67
C LYS A 190 6.58 11.17 -14.26
N GLN A 191 6.38 12.15 -13.37
CA GLN A 191 5.90 11.87 -12.01
C GLN A 191 4.47 11.28 -12.01
N THR A 192 3.57 11.83 -12.83
CA THR A 192 2.20 11.35 -13.02
C THR A 192 2.17 9.93 -13.60
N ALA A 193 3.07 9.60 -14.51
CA ALA A 193 3.22 8.27 -15.09
C ALA A 193 3.58 7.23 -14.02
N PHE A 194 4.58 7.52 -13.17
CA PHE A 194 4.95 6.66 -12.05
C PHE A 194 3.87 6.56 -10.97
N GLU A 195 3.04 7.60 -10.81
CA GLU A 195 1.90 7.56 -9.91
C GLU A 195 0.78 6.68 -10.47
N TYR A 196 0.40 6.88 -11.74
CA TYR A 196 -0.58 6.07 -12.46
C TYR A 196 -0.22 4.58 -12.44
N LEU A 197 1.00 4.22 -12.85
CA LEU A 197 1.48 2.83 -12.84
C LEU A 197 1.49 2.26 -11.41
N GLY A 198 1.85 3.08 -10.43
CA GLY A 198 1.82 2.69 -9.02
C GLY A 198 0.39 2.37 -8.55
N GLN A 199 -0.59 3.19 -8.92
CA GLN A 199 -1.98 2.99 -8.56
C GLN A 199 -2.59 1.73 -9.19
N VAL A 200 -2.35 1.49 -10.49
CA VAL A 200 -2.85 0.30 -11.18
C VAL A 200 -2.21 -0.97 -10.61
N ASN A 201 -0.89 -0.95 -10.36
CA ASN A 201 -0.18 -2.09 -9.78
C ASN A 201 -0.61 -2.38 -8.34
N MET A 202 -0.84 -1.33 -7.53
CA MET A 202 -1.39 -1.47 -6.18
C MET A 202 -2.82 -2.01 -6.18
N LEU A 203 -3.65 -1.60 -7.13
CA LEU A 203 -5.02 -2.13 -7.25
C LEU A 203 -4.99 -3.64 -7.53
N ALA A 204 -4.10 -4.08 -8.42
CA ALA A 204 -3.89 -5.51 -8.67
C ALA A 204 -3.40 -6.24 -7.40
N LEU A 205 -2.45 -5.66 -6.66
CA LEU A 205 -1.97 -6.27 -5.41
C LEU A 205 -3.08 -6.38 -4.37
N VAL A 206 -3.86 -5.32 -4.16
CA VAL A 206 -5.01 -5.33 -3.24
C VAL A 206 -6.03 -6.40 -3.66
N THR A 207 -6.27 -6.55 -4.96
CA THR A 207 -7.16 -7.61 -5.49
C THR A 207 -6.63 -8.99 -5.13
N HIS A 208 -5.35 -9.27 -5.36
CA HIS A 208 -4.75 -10.56 -5.01
C HIS A 208 -4.76 -10.83 -3.51
N LEU A 209 -4.46 -9.82 -2.68
CA LEU A 209 -4.52 -9.96 -1.21
C LEU A 209 -5.94 -10.27 -0.72
N LEU A 210 -6.95 -9.64 -1.32
CA LEU A 210 -8.36 -9.91 -1.02
C LEU A 210 -8.84 -11.26 -1.57
N LEU A 211 -8.16 -11.85 -2.56
CA LEU A 211 -8.46 -13.19 -3.06
C LEU A 211 -7.88 -14.31 -2.16
N ILE A 212 -6.82 -14.04 -1.38
CA ILE A 212 -6.16 -15.06 -0.56
C ILE A 212 -7.14 -15.84 0.34
N PRO A 213 -8.08 -15.22 1.08
CA PRO A 213 -9.04 -15.97 1.89
C PRO A 213 -9.85 -16.96 1.06
N LEU A 214 -10.32 -16.55 -0.13
CA LEU A 214 -11.08 -17.41 -1.03
C LEU A 214 -10.22 -18.56 -1.57
N LEU A 215 -8.96 -18.29 -1.95
CA LEU A 215 -8.02 -19.32 -2.40
C LEU A 215 -7.74 -20.37 -1.33
N ILE A 216 -7.57 -19.94 -0.07
CA ILE A 216 -7.38 -20.86 1.06
C ILE A 216 -8.66 -21.69 1.26
N THR A 217 -9.85 -21.07 1.23
CA THR A 217 -11.10 -21.82 1.40
C THR A 217 -11.35 -22.81 0.27
N ASP A 218 -11.06 -22.46 -0.99
CA ASP A 218 -11.19 -23.38 -2.11
C ASP A 218 -10.18 -24.53 -2.05
N ALA A 219 -8.93 -24.24 -1.65
CA ALA A 219 -7.88 -25.24 -1.55
C ALA A 219 -8.15 -26.30 -0.46
N TYR A 220 -8.80 -25.92 0.65
CA TYR A 220 -8.96 -26.81 1.81
C TYR A 220 -10.40 -27.23 2.12
N LEU A 221 -11.40 -26.41 1.79
CA LEU A 221 -12.80 -26.63 2.21
C LEU A 221 -13.75 -26.89 1.05
N ASN A 222 -13.39 -26.48 -0.18
CA ASN A 222 -14.21 -26.60 -1.39
C ASN A 222 -15.69 -26.20 -1.17
N PRO A 223 -15.97 -24.93 -0.80
CA PRO A 223 -17.29 -24.45 -0.36
C PRO A 223 -18.37 -24.44 -1.46
N GLY A 224 -18.02 -24.79 -2.70
CA GLY A 224 -18.90 -24.86 -3.86
C GLY A 224 -18.97 -23.55 -4.65
N SER A 225 -19.31 -23.65 -5.93
CA SER A 225 -19.19 -22.54 -6.89
C SER A 225 -20.03 -21.30 -6.54
N TRP A 226 -21.17 -21.46 -5.83
CA TRP A 226 -22.02 -20.32 -5.43
C TRP A 226 -21.29 -19.35 -4.49
N VAL A 227 -20.51 -19.88 -3.55
CA VAL A 227 -19.71 -19.06 -2.62
C VAL A 227 -18.67 -18.26 -3.40
N ASN A 228 -18.02 -18.90 -4.38
CA ASN A 228 -17.01 -18.27 -5.22
C ASN A 228 -17.62 -17.15 -6.07
N PHE A 229 -18.78 -17.38 -6.68
CA PHE A 229 -19.49 -16.34 -7.44
C PHE A 229 -19.90 -15.16 -6.58
N MET A 230 -20.47 -15.41 -5.39
CA MET A 230 -20.87 -14.34 -4.48
C MET A 230 -19.65 -13.53 -4.01
N TYR A 231 -18.56 -14.20 -3.62
CA TYR A 231 -17.33 -13.54 -3.18
C TYR A 231 -16.71 -12.71 -4.31
N LEU A 232 -16.58 -13.29 -5.51
CA LEU A 232 -16.02 -12.59 -6.67
C LEU A 232 -16.87 -11.39 -7.06
N SER A 233 -18.21 -11.49 -7.00
CA SER A 233 -19.11 -10.38 -7.30
C SER A 233 -18.93 -9.22 -6.32
N LEU A 234 -18.87 -9.52 -5.01
CA LEU A 234 -18.60 -8.51 -3.98
C LEU A 234 -17.22 -7.87 -4.18
N LEU A 235 -16.21 -8.69 -4.46
CA LEU A 235 -14.86 -8.22 -4.71
C LEU A 235 -14.81 -7.30 -5.93
N THR A 236 -15.48 -7.66 -7.03
CA THR A 236 -15.58 -6.81 -8.23
C THR A 236 -16.14 -5.43 -7.89
N ILE A 237 -17.20 -5.33 -7.08
CA ILE A 237 -17.75 -4.03 -6.64
C ILE A 237 -16.71 -3.23 -5.85
N VAL A 238 -15.99 -3.87 -4.93
CA VAL A 238 -14.94 -3.21 -4.13
C VAL A 238 -13.81 -2.71 -5.04
N ILE A 239 -13.33 -3.54 -5.96
CA ILE A 239 -12.23 -3.19 -6.88
C ILE A 239 -12.64 -2.08 -7.85
N PHE A 240 -13.87 -2.09 -8.37
CA PHE A 240 -14.38 -1.00 -9.20
C PHE A 240 -14.44 0.33 -8.44
N LYS A 241 -14.94 0.33 -7.20
CA LYS A 241 -14.96 1.53 -6.36
C LYS A 241 -13.54 2.04 -6.08
N GLU A 242 -12.63 1.12 -5.76
CA GLU A 242 -11.24 1.43 -5.48
C GLU A 242 -10.49 1.96 -6.71
N TYR A 243 -10.80 1.44 -7.91
CA TYR A 243 -10.27 1.94 -9.17
C TYR A 243 -10.54 3.43 -9.35
N PHE A 244 -11.81 3.85 -9.28
CA PHE A 244 -12.17 5.26 -9.47
C PHE A 244 -11.56 6.15 -8.38
N ARG A 245 -11.56 5.69 -7.13
CA ARG A 245 -10.92 6.42 -6.02
C ARG A 245 -9.43 6.66 -6.25
N ARG A 246 -8.70 5.65 -6.74
CA ARG A 246 -7.27 5.72 -7.04
C ARG A 246 -6.97 6.59 -8.27
N MET A 247 -7.79 6.50 -9.32
CA MET A 247 -7.65 7.34 -10.51
C MET A 247 -7.96 8.81 -10.22
N ASP A 248 -8.93 9.09 -9.33
CA ASP A 248 -9.16 10.45 -8.83
C ASP A 248 -8.00 10.95 -7.97
N TYR A 249 -7.48 10.12 -7.07
CA TYR A 249 -6.29 10.43 -6.27
C TYR A 249 -5.09 10.84 -7.14
N ALA A 250 -4.80 10.07 -8.20
CA ALA A 250 -3.72 10.38 -9.14
C ALA A 250 -4.04 11.53 -10.12
N ASN A 251 -5.20 12.18 -10.00
CA ASN A 251 -5.70 13.22 -10.92
C ASN A 251 -5.82 12.75 -12.39
N ILE A 252 -5.92 11.44 -12.61
CA ILE A 252 -6.08 10.83 -13.94
C ILE A 252 -7.56 10.91 -14.37
N LEU A 253 -8.48 10.71 -13.43
CA LEU A 253 -9.92 10.69 -13.70
C LEU A 253 -10.44 12.02 -14.27
N SER A 254 -9.99 13.14 -13.72
CA SER A 254 -10.44 14.47 -14.15
C SER A 254 -9.70 14.98 -15.38
N ARG A 255 -8.38 14.76 -15.45
CA ARG A 255 -7.48 15.39 -16.45
C ARG A 255 -7.22 14.52 -17.69
N TYR A 256 -7.27 13.20 -17.55
CA TYR A 256 -6.86 12.24 -18.60
C TYR A 256 -7.93 11.18 -18.85
N ARG A 257 -9.17 11.63 -19.11
CA ARG A 257 -10.35 10.74 -19.30
C ARG A 257 -10.16 9.66 -20.37
N LEU A 258 -9.42 9.97 -21.44
CA LEU A 258 -9.12 9.00 -22.50
C LEU A 258 -8.30 7.81 -21.98
N ILE A 259 -7.29 8.08 -21.14
CA ILE A 259 -6.46 7.04 -20.51
C ILE A 259 -7.32 6.12 -19.63
N VAL A 260 -8.22 6.70 -18.82
CA VAL A 260 -9.16 5.94 -17.99
C VAL A 260 -10.09 5.10 -18.86
N SER A 261 -10.62 5.67 -19.94
CA SER A 261 -11.57 4.98 -20.83
C SER A 261 -10.92 3.79 -21.53
N ILE A 262 -9.70 3.97 -22.06
CA ILE A 262 -8.93 2.89 -22.67
C ILE A 262 -8.62 1.81 -21.63
N ASN A 263 -8.13 2.20 -20.44
CA ASN A 263 -7.79 1.25 -19.40
C ASN A 263 -9.02 0.42 -18.93
N LEU A 264 -10.17 1.06 -18.71
CA LEU A 264 -11.42 0.37 -18.38
C LEU A 264 -11.89 -0.56 -19.49
N ALA A 265 -11.82 -0.12 -20.76
CA ALA A 265 -12.16 -0.96 -21.90
C ALA A 265 -11.26 -2.21 -21.97
N CYS A 266 -9.96 -2.07 -21.69
CA CYS A 266 -9.05 -3.22 -21.63
C CYS A 266 -9.36 -4.17 -20.48
N ILE A 267 -9.72 -3.65 -19.29
CA ILE A 267 -10.12 -4.48 -18.14
C ILE A 267 -11.40 -5.26 -18.46
N ILE A 268 -12.42 -4.58 -19.00
CA ILE A 268 -13.68 -5.21 -19.40
C ILE A 268 -13.43 -6.25 -20.50
N GLY A 269 -12.64 -5.90 -21.52
CA GLY A 269 -12.24 -6.81 -22.59
C GLY A 269 -11.56 -8.06 -22.04
N MET A 270 -10.64 -7.93 -21.09
CA MET A 270 -10.01 -9.09 -20.45
C MET A 270 -11.03 -9.96 -19.71
N CYS A 271 -11.95 -9.37 -18.95
CA CYS A 271 -13.00 -10.13 -18.26
C CYS A 271 -13.85 -10.94 -19.23
N LEU A 272 -14.15 -10.40 -20.42
CA LEU A 272 -14.84 -11.14 -21.49
C LEU A 272 -13.97 -12.26 -22.05
N CYS A 273 -12.68 -11.99 -22.30
CA CYS A 273 -11.72 -13.00 -22.79
C CYS A 273 -11.53 -14.19 -21.83
N LEU A 274 -11.83 -14.05 -20.53
CA LEU A 274 -11.73 -15.17 -19.58
C LEU A 274 -12.72 -16.32 -19.88
N PHE A 275 -13.82 -16.02 -20.56
CA PHE A 275 -14.92 -16.97 -20.79
C PHE A 275 -15.24 -17.18 -22.29
N VAL A 276 -14.49 -16.53 -23.18
CA VAL A 276 -14.59 -16.74 -24.63
C VAL A 276 -13.42 -17.62 -25.06
N PRO A 277 -13.67 -18.82 -25.60
CA PRO A 277 -12.61 -19.68 -26.11
C PRO A 277 -11.96 -19.03 -27.35
N PHE A 278 -10.63 -19.00 -27.37
CA PHE A 278 -9.80 -18.60 -28.52
C PHE A 278 -9.14 -19.82 -29.14
#